data_AF-A0A6I2A3F7-F1
#
_entry.id   AF-A0A6I2A3F7-F1
#
_cell.length_a   1.000
_cell.length_b   1.000
_cell.length_c   1.000
_cell.angle_alpha   90.00
_cell.angle_beta   90.00
_cell.angle_gamma   90.00
#
_symmetry.space_group_name_H-M   'P 1'
#
loop_
_entity.id
_entity.type
_entity.pdbx_description
1 polymer ?
#
loop_
_entity_poly.entity_id
_entity_poly.type
_entity_poly.pdbx_seq_one_letter_code
_entity_poly.pdbx_strand_id
1 'polypeptide(L)'
;MIKRAVLLILVAVLFLALPGTAAVRAVGGLQVLESRVEVDFPMKVDFSLSATSDTDITDIRLHYTVDQMSHAEVISEVFLKFEPATLVNVEWSWDMRKTGGMPPGSRMSYWWTVEDARGERIETEPTVVQVDDVHYPWRSLSEGLLTLYWYNGDESFARELMDTAQQALVRMASYTGAELENPAEIYIYAKPEDLLGAMIFPQEWTGGVAYTRFSTIAIGISPDSLEWGKRAMTHELTHLVIHQVVFNPYNDLPTWLDEGLAMYAEGPLEPVFVNLLVQAINEDGLITVRSLSSPFSAYAEESVLAYAQSYSLLDFIINNYGQSQMLELLNTFREGSGYDEALQKIYGFDMDGLNELWLSYITR
;
A
#
# COMPACT_ATOMS: atom_id res chain seq x y z
N MET A 1 42.53 -15.51 84.91
CA MET A 1 43.21 -14.38 85.59
C MET A 1 43.97 -13.57 84.55
N ILE A 2 43.66 -12.27 84.41
CA ILE A 2 44.59 -11.14 84.13
C ILE A 2 45.35 -11.20 82.77
N LYS A 3 45.44 -10.21 81.87
CA LYS A 3 45.05 -8.79 81.65
C LYS A 3 45.35 -8.52 80.14
N ARG A 4 44.58 -7.69 79.42
CA ARG A 4 44.93 -6.32 78.87
C ARG A 4 46.35 -6.23 78.24
N ALA A 5 46.67 -5.57 77.12
CA ALA A 5 46.09 -4.46 76.33
C ALA A 5 47.04 -4.27 75.10
N VAL A 6 46.55 -4.05 73.87
CA VAL A 6 46.40 -2.75 73.15
C VAL A 6 47.69 -2.14 72.54
N LEU A 7 47.69 -2.12 71.19
CA LEU A 7 48.14 -1.07 70.24
C LEU A 7 49.59 -0.92 69.71
N LEU A 8 49.65 -1.00 68.37
CA LEU A 8 50.12 0.01 67.37
C LEU A 8 51.54 -0.10 66.76
N ILE A 9 51.50 -0.01 65.41
CA ILE A 9 52.47 0.59 64.46
C ILE A 9 53.53 -0.35 63.86
N LEU A 10 53.39 -0.69 62.56
CA LEU A 10 54.08 -0.03 61.44
C LEU A 10 53.82 -0.87 60.16
N VAL A 11 52.90 -0.44 59.28
CA VAL A 11 52.66 -1.11 57.99
C VAL A 11 53.53 -0.47 56.91
N ALA A 12 54.40 -1.33 56.37
CA ALA A 12 55.11 -1.33 55.10
C ALA A 12 54.96 -0.13 54.14
N VAL A 13 56.09 0.53 53.89
CA VAL A 13 56.44 1.13 52.61
C VAL A 13 57.07 0.04 51.76
N LEU A 14 56.56 -0.25 50.56
CA LEU A 14 57.39 -0.57 49.38
C LEU A 14 56.58 -0.70 48.07
N PHE A 15 57.10 -0.01 47.06
CA PHE A 15 56.96 -0.16 45.61
C PHE A 15 55.76 0.44 44.87
N LEU A 16 56.06 1.61 44.31
CA LEU A 16 55.55 2.14 43.05
C LEU A 16 55.47 1.04 41.97
N ALA A 17 54.26 0.79 41.49
CA ALA A 17 53.99 0.43 40.11
C ALA A 17 52.71 1.18 39.72
N LEU A 18 52.87 2.38 39.14
CA LEU A 18 51.78 3.03 38.42
C LEU A 18 51.47 2.15 37.20
N PRO A 19 50.24 1.65 37.03
CA PRO A 19 49.82 1.16 35.72
C PRO A 19 49.79 2.40 34.84
N GLY A 20 50.69 2.46 33.86
CA GLY A 20 50.54 3.38 32.75
C GLY A 20 49.13 3.17 32.20
N THR A 21 48.31 4.21 32.26
CA THR A 21 47.14 4.31 31.41
C THR A 21 47.67 4.23 29.99
N ALA A 22 47.60 3.05 29.39
CA ALA A 22 47.63 2.95 27.95
C ALA A 22 46.43 3.78 27.48
N ALA A 23 46.70 5.01 27.09
CA ALA A 23 45.75 5.78 26.30
C ALA A 23 45.54 4.95 25.04
N VAL A 24 44.45 4.18 25.03
CA VAL A 24 43.87 3.67 23.80
C VAL A 24 43.56 4.94 23.01
N ARG A 25 44.44 5.28 22.06
CA ARG A 25 44.08 6.22 21.01
C ARG A 25 42.81 5.65 20.39
N ALA A 26 41.70 6.35 20.55
CA ALA A 26 40.53 6.13 19.72
C ALA A 26 41.05 6.09 18.28
N VAL A 27 40.75 5.01 17.57
CA VAL A 27 41.07 4.92 16.15
C VAL A 27 40.19 5.97 15.47
N GLY A 28 40.79 7.12 15.13
CA GLY A 28 40.18 8.10 14.22
C GLY A 28 39.92 7.42 12.87
N GLY A 29 38.81 7.79 12.25
CA GLY A 29 38.29 7.14 11.05
C GLY A 29 36.90 7.65 10.73
N LEU A 30 36.38 7.26 9.57
CA LEU A 30 35.05 7.65 9.12
C LEU A 30 33.97 7.03 10.03
N GLN A 31 33.09 7.86 10.58
CA GLN A 31 32.06 7.45 11.52
C GLN A 31 30.75 8.20 11.25
N VAL A 32 29.65 7.46 11.28
CA VAL A 32 28.30 8.03 11.38
C VAL A 32 28.01 8.29 12.86
N LEU A 33 27.76 9.55 13.21
CA LEU A 33 27.45 9.99 14.57
C LEU A 33 25.96 9.84 14.87
N GLU A 34 25.11 10.12 13.89
CA GLU A 34 23.66 10.13 14.05
C GLU A 34 22.96 9.88 12.72
N SER A 35 21.90 9.08 12.73
CA SER A 35 20.95 8.91 11.63
C SER A 35 19.55 9.00 12.20
N ARG A 36 18.72 9.90 11.67
CA ARG A 36 17.33 10.10 12.09
C ARG A 36 16.41 10.10 10.89
N VAL A 37 15.17 9.71 11.16
CA VAL A 37 14.06 9.77 10.23
C VAL A 37 12.82 10.29 10.95
N GLU A 38 12.07 11.17 10.31
CA GLU A 38 10.80 11.70 10.78
C GLU A 38 9.75 11.55 9.68
N VAL A 39 8.59 11.00 10.03
CA VAL A 39 7.48 10.79 9.10
C VAL A 39 6.42 11.87 9.36
N ASP A 40 6.12 12.66 8.35
CA ASP A 40 5.03 13.64 8.31
C ASP A 40 3.98 13.12 7.33
N PHE A 41 3.21 12.13 7.79
CA PHE A 41 2.21 11.44 6.98
C PHE A 41 1.04 12.38 6.60
N PRO A 42 0.55 12.36 5.34
CA PRO A 42 1.04 11.57 4.20
C PRO A 42 2.08 12.32 3.33
N MET A 43 2.52 13.50 3.76
CA MET A 43 3.17 14.50 2.92
C MET A 43 4.64 14.22 2.61
N LYS A 44 5.42 13.78 3.61
CA LYS A 44 6.86 13.61 3.44
C LYS A 44 7.49 12.69 4.49
N VAL A 45 8.71 12.24 4.17
CA VAL A 45 9.62 11.60 5.12
C VAL A 45 10.93 12.37 5.09
N ASP A 46 11.36 12.88 6.25
CA ASP A 46 12.58 13.65 6.40
C ASP A 46 13.69 12.78 6.98
N PHE A 47 14.83 12.75 6.30
CA PHE A 47 16.01 11.99 6.69
C PHE A 47 17.13 12.95 7.06
N SER A 48 17.83 12.67 8.15
CA SER A 48 19.02 13.44 8.54
C SER A 48 20.17 12.54 8.97
N LEU A 49 21.39 12.98 8.65
CA LEU A 49 22.63 12.28 8.94
C LEU A 49 23.68 13.25 9.46
N SER A 50 24.38 12.86 10.52
CA SER A 50 25.61 13.49 10.98
C SER A 50 26.76 12.49 10.89
N ALA A 51 27.85 12.88 10.22
CA ALA A 51 29.02 12.02 10.05
C ALA A 51 30.32 12.82 10.18
N THR A 52 31.38 12.15 10.65
CA THR A 52 32.71 12.74 10.82
C THR A 52 33.80 11.83 10.26
N SER A 53 34.88 12.39 9.74
CA SER A 53 36.11 11.67 9.36
C SER A 53 37.35 12.53 9.67
N ASP A 54 38.52 11.90 9.63
CA ASP A 54 39.82 12.58 9.73
C ASP A 54 40.16 13.39 8.47
N THR A 55 39.50 13.10 7.34
CA THR A 55 39.57 13.86 6.08
C THR A 55 38.18 14.31 5.65
N ASP A 56 38.11 15.20 4.65
CA ASP A 56 36.83 15.67 4.14
C ASP A 56 35.96 14.49 3.68
N ILE A 57 34.71 14.47 4.14
CA ILE A 57 33.67 13.61 3.60
C ILE A 57 33.30 14.17 2.24
N THR A 58 33.28 13.33 1.21
CA THR A 58 33.11 13.77 -0.18
C THR A 58 31.88 13.19 -0.85
N ASP A 59 31.31 12.11 -0.31
CA ASP A 59 30.11 11.47 -0.84
C ASP A 59 29.21 10.99 0.30
N ILE A 60 27.93 11.32 0.22
CA ILE A 60 26.88 10.81 1.11
C ILE A 60 25.70 10.42 0.23
N ARG A 61 25.24 9.18 0.41
CA ARG A 61 24.09 8.63 -0.31
C ARG A 61 23.07 8.06 0.65
N LEU A 62 21.82 8.41 0.44
CA LEU A 62 20.68 7.76 1.06
C LEU A 62 20.18 6.66 0.13
N HIS A 63 20.05 5.46 0.65
CA HIS A 63 19.41 4.36 -0.03
C HIS A 63 18.08 4.05 0.65
N TYR A 64 17.07 3.69 -0.14
CA TYR A 64 15.82 3.20 0.43
C TYR A 64 15.09 2.19 -0.45
N THR A 65 14.29 1.36 0.20
CA THR A 65 13.33 0.43 -0.40
C THR A 65 11.96 0.65 0.22
N VAL A 66 10.89 0.44 -0.55
CA VAL A 66 9.51 0.47 -0.06
C VAL A 66 8.96 -0.94 -0.11
N ASP A 67 8.37 -1.40 1.00
CA ASP A 67 7.71 -2.69 1.08
C ASP A 67 6.36 -2.61 0.35
N GLN A 68 6.34 -3.18 -0.85
CA GLN A 68 5.16 -3.28 -1.72
C GLN A 68 5.37 -4.43 -2.70
N MET A 69 4.27 -4.92 -3.28
CA MET A 69 4.31 -5.88 -4.37
C MET A 69 5.19 -5.36 -5.52
N SER A 70 6.19 -6.15 -5.89
CA SER A 70 7.15 -5.82 -6.93
C SER A 70 7.68 -7.09 -7.58
N HIS A 71 7.97 -7.02 -8.87
CA HIS A 71 8.58 -8.12 -9.64
C HIS A 71 10.10 -8.18 -9.51
N ALA A 72 10.70 -7.13 -8.92
CA ALA A 72 12.13 -7.03 -8.68
C ALA A 72 12.40 -6.24 -7.40
N GLU A 73 13.56 -6.46 -6.80
CA GLU A 73 14.06 -5.60 -5.73
C GLU A 73 14.39 -4.21 -6.31
N VAL A 74 13.74 -3.18 -5.79
CA VAL A 74 13.92 -1.79 -6.23
C VAL A 74 14.55 -1.00 -5.10
N ILE A 75 15.84 -0.67 -5.27
CA ILE A 75 16.59 0.21 -4.37
C ILE A 75 16.69 1.58 -5.04
N SER A 76 16.19 2.60 -4.34
CA SER A 76 16.39 3.99 -4.74
C SER A 76 17.65 4.54 -4.08
N GLU A 77 18.44 5.31 -4.82
CA GLU A 77 19.67 5.94 -4.33
C GLU A 77 19.60 7.45 -4.57
N VAL A 78 19.82 8.23 -3.53
CA VAL A 78 19.81 9.68 -3.54
C VAL A 78 21.23 10.18 -3.23
N PHE A 79 21.76 11.01 -4.12
CA PHE A 79 23.07 11.66 -3.93
C PHE A 79 22.85 13.02 -3.26
N LEU A 80 23.40 13.19 -2.05
CA LEU A 80 23.22 14.43 -1.29
C LEU A 80 24.27 15.46 -1.71
N LYS A 81 23.82 16.71 -1.89
CA LYS A 81 24.70 17.83 -2.21
C LYS A 81 25.05 18.58 -0.93
N PHE A 82 26.33 18.66 -0.61
CA PHE A 82 26.87 19.36 0.54
C PHE A 82 28.29 19.86 0.24
N GLU A 83 28.81 20.75 1.08
CA GLU A 83 30.21 21.17 1.01
C GLU A 83 31.10 20.15 1.74
N PRO A 84 32.13 19.58 1.10
CA PRO A 84 33.03 18.63 1.75
C PRO A 84 33.66 19.20 3.02
N ALA A 85 33.61 18.42 4.10
CA ALA A 85 34.18 18.80 5.39
C ALA A 85 34.45 17.54 6.25
N THR A 86 35.29 17.68 7.27
CA THR A 86 35.58 16.60 8.24
C THR A 86 34.40 16.27 9.15
N LEU A 87 33.43 17.17 9.28
CA LEU A 87 32.15 16.98 9.97
C LEU A 87 31.05 17.52 9.08
N VAL A 88 30.10 16.67 8.71
CA VAL A 88 29.01 17.00 7.80
C VAL A 88 27.68 16.67 8.49
N ASN A 89 26.73 17.59 8.37
CA ASN A 89 25.32 17.36 8.69
C ASN A 89 24.53 17.58 7.41
N VAL A 90 23.72 16.60 7.04
CA VAL A 90 22.88 16.68 5.85
C VAL A 90 21.45 16.28 6.17
N GLU A 91 20.53 16.85 5.39
CA GLU A 91 19.11 16.54 5.44
C GLU A 91 18.60 16.31 4.02
N TRP A 92 17.65 15.40 3.89
CA TRP A 92 16.92 15.20 2.64
C TRP A 92 15.46 14.87 2.93
N SER A 93 14.56 15.58 2.24
CA SER A 93 13.11 15.40 2.36
C SER A 93 12.57 14.64 1.16
N TRP A 94 11.98 13.48 1.41
CA TRP A 94 11.17 12.78 0.43
C TRP A 94 9.78 13.39 0.37
N ASP A 95 9.53 14.27 -0.61
CA ASP A 95 8.21 14.87 -0.84
C ASP A 95 7.29 13.90 -1.61
N MET A 96 6.30 13.33 -0.91
CA MET A 96 5.41 12.29 -1.45
C MET A 96 4.50 12.80 -2.57
N ARG A 97 4.31 14.12 -2.68
CA ARG A 97 3.60 14.73 -3.81
C ARG A 97 4.31 14.53 -5.15
N LYS A 98 5.60 14.19 -5.14
CA LYS A 98 6.41 13.99 -6.35
C LYS A 98 6.47 12.54 -6.82
N THR A 99 6.30 11.59 -5.90
CA THR A 99 6.50 10.15 -6.17
C THR A 99 5.23 9.33 -6.01
N GLY A 100 4.15 9.92 -5.49
CA GLY A 100 2.97 9.20 -5.04
C GLY A 100 3.07 8.91 -3.54
N GLY A 101 1.96 9.10 -2.82
CA GLY A 101 1.86 8.83 -1.40
C GLY A 101 1.87 7.34 -1.09
N MET A 102 2.37 7.01 0.10
CA MET A 102 2.21 5.68 0.70
C MET A 102 0.93 5.66 1.54
N PRO A 103 0.13 4.58 1.51
CA PRO A 103 -0.99 4.44 2.43
C PRO A 103 -0.52 4.31 3.89
N PRO A 104 -1.42 4.53 4.87
CA PRO A 104 -1.10 4.27 6.28
C PRO A 104 -0.71 2.80 6.48
N GLY A 105 0.23 2.54 7.39
CA GLY A 105 0.75 1.19 7.66
C GLY A 105 1.86 0.74 6.71
N SER A 106 2.21 1.57 5.71
CA SER A 106 3.29 1.24 4.79
C SER A 106 4.63 1.12 5.50
N ARG A 107 5.49 0.25 4.99
CA ARG A 107 6.85 0.05 5.51
C ARG A 107 7.88 0.46 4.47
N MET A 108 8.95 1.08 4.93
CA MET A 108 10.13 1.30 4.12
C MET A 108 11.39 0.95 4.89
N SER A 109 12.47 0.66 4.19
CA SER A 109 13.80 0.55 4.80
C SER A 109 14.73 1.59 4.21
N TYR A 110 15.62 2.14 5.02
CA TYR A 110 16.65 3.07 4.54
C TYR A 110 17.99 2.81 5.20
N TRP A 111 19.06 3.19 4.49
CA TRP A 111 20.43 3.17 5.01
C TRP A 111 21.28 4.21 4.28
N TRP A 112 22.46 4.50 4.84
CA TRP A 112 23.39 5.47 4.30
C TRP A 112 24.67 4.82 3.82
N THR A 113 25.19 5.33 2.71
CA THR A 113 26.60 5.17 2.33
C THR A 113 27.31 6.50 2.55
N VAL A 114 28.46 6.49 3.22
CA VAL A 114 29.33 7.66 3.37
C VAL A 114 30.75 7.30 2.92
N GLU A 115 31.39 8.18 2.16
CA GLU A 115 32.77 8.03 1.70
C GLU A 115 33.58 9.31 1.94
N ASP A 116 34.81 9.16 2.42
CA ASP A 116 35.76 10.25 2.60
C ASP A 116 36.77 10.40 1.45
N ALA A 117 37.54 11.49 1.47
CA ALA A 117 38.54 11.78 0.45
C ALA A 117 39.69 10.76 0.34
N ARG A 118 39.82 9.83 1.30
CA ARG A 118 40.78 8.71 1.24
C ARG A 118 40.17 7.46 0.60
N GLY A 119 38.88 7.49 0.26
CA GLY A 119 38.11 6.36 -0.23
C GLY A 119 37.71 5.39 0.89
N GLU A 120 37.81 5.79 2.16
CA GLU A 120 37.24 5.02 3.26
C GLU A 120 35.72 5.14 3.17
N ARG A 121 35.01 4.01 3.14
CA ARG A 121 33.56 3.94 2.99
C ARG A 121 32.94 3.20 4.16
N ILE A 122 31.86 3.76 4.71
CA ILE A 122 30.98 3.10 5.68
C ILE A 122 29.56 3.01 5.12
N GLU A 123 28.89 1.91 5.41
CA GLU A 123 27.48 1.71 5.14
C GLU A 123 26.78 1.42 6.47
N THR A 124 25.64 2.06 6.73
CA THR A 124 24.85 1.78 7.93
C THR A 124 23.98 0.56 7.72
N GLU A 125 23.61 -0.14 8.79
CA GLU A 125 22.60 -1.20 8.71
C GLU A 125 21.23 -0.62 8.29
N PRO A 126 20.45 -1.33 7.45
CA PRO A 126 19.10 -0.94 7.10
C PRO A 126 18.19 -0.76 8.32
N THR A 127 17.52 0.38 8.37
CA THR A 127 16.53 0.70 9.39
C THR A 127 15.14 0.70 8.78
N VAL A 128 14.23 -0.08 9.38
CA VAL A 128 12.81 -0.13 8.97
C VAL A 128 12.05 1.04 9.59
N VAL A 129 11.23 1.70 8.78
CA VAL A 129 10.39 2.85 9.15
C VAL A 129 8.95 2.50 8.84
N GLN A 130 8.08 2.72 9.82
CA GLN A 130 6.63 2.62 9.67
C GLN A 130 6.08 3.99 9.24
N VAL A 131 5.23 3.99 8.23
CA VAL A 131 4.57 5.18 7.70
C VAL A 131 3.11 5.12 8.11
N ASP A 132 2.86 5.55 9.34
CA ASP A 132 1.56 5.48 9.99
C ASP A 132 0.86 6.84 9.99
N ASP A 133 -0.48 6.80 9.93
CA ASP A 133 -1.31 7.95 10.25
C ASP A 133 -1.47 8.08 11.77
N VAL A 134 -0.59 8.86 12.39
CA VAL A 134 -0.56 9.04 13.86
C VAL A 134 -1.59 10.05 14.39
N HIS A 135 -2.42 10.65 13.52
CA HIS A 135 -3.41 11.65 13.94
C HIS A 135 -4.56 11.03 14.76
N TYR A 136 -4.78 9.72 14.63
CA TYR A 136 -5.92 9.03 15.22
C TYR A 136 -5.48 7.90 16.17
N PRO A 137 -6.21 7.68 17.28
CA PRO A 137 -5.97 6.57 18.19
C PRO A 137 -6.60 5.29 17.63
N TRP A 138 -5.96 4.68 16.63
CA TRP A 138 -6.45 3.47 15.97
C TRP A 138 -6.66 2.31 16.95
N ARG A 139 -7.82 1.66 16.87
CA ARG A 139 -8.06 0.30 17.39
C ARG A 139 -7.96 -0.67 16.23
N SER A 140 -7.71 -1.94 16.53
CA SER A 140 -7.59 -2.97 15.51
C SER A 140 -8.38 -4.24 15.84
N LEU A 141 -8.76 -4.96 14.78
CA LEU A 141 -9.47 -6.24 14.80
C LEU A 141 -8.94 -7.07 13.65
N SER A 142 -8.35 -8.21 13.96
CA SER A 142 -7.78 -9.12 12.97
C SER A 142 -8.56 -10.42 12.92
N GLU A 143 -8.86 -10.90 11.72
CA GLU A 143 -9.49 -12.18 11.47
C GLU A 143 -9.00 -12.76 10.13
N GLY A 144 -8.43 -13.96 10.18
CA GLY A 144 -7.79 -14.57 9.01
C GLY A 144 -6.66 -13.70 8.46
N LEU A 145 -6.73 -13.35 7.19
CA LEU A 145 -5.78 -12.47 6.49
C LEU A 145 -6.17 -10.99 6.55
N LEU A 146 -7.26 -10.62 7.21
CA LEU A 146 -7.72 -9.24 7.27
C LEU A 146 -7.40 -8.61 8.63
N THR A 147 -6.98 -7.35 8.61
CA THR A 147 -6.94 -6.49 9.79
C THR A 147 -7.68 -5.19 9.51
N LEU A 148 -8.68 -4.86 10.33
CA LEU A 148 -9.35 -3.56 10.31
C LEU A 148 -8.71 -2.63 11.34
N TYR A 149 -8.55 -1.37 10.97
CA TYR A 149 -8.15 -0.27 11.85
C TYR A 149 -9.26 0.79 11.87
N TRP A 150 -9.74 1.18 13.07
CA TRP A 150 -10.77 2.21 13.22
C TRP A 150 -10.59 3.01 14.52
N TYR A 151 -10.94 4.30 14.52
CA TYR A 151 -10.89 5.15 15.73
C TYR A 151 -12.26 5.62 16.23
N ASN A 152 -13.32 5.49 15.44
CA ASN A 152 -14.69 5.90 15.82
C ASN A 152 -15.71 4.76 15.60
N GLY A 153 -16.77 4.72 16.42
CA GLY A 153 -17.69 3.58 16.52
C GLY A 153 -17.34 2.64 17.69
N ASP A 154 -18.19 1.67 18.00
CA ASP A 154 -17.92 0.66 19.04
C ASP A 154 -17.30 -0.62 18.44
N GLU A 155 -17.16 -1.68 19.23
CA GLU A 155 -16.71 -2.97 18.70
C GLU A 155 -17.75 -3.63 17.79
N SER A 156 -19.05 -3.37 18.00
CA SER A 156 -20.11 -3.96 17.17
C SER A 156 -19.99 -3.47 15.74
N PHE A 157 -19.73 -2.17 15.55
CA PHE A 157 -19.46 -1.56 14.25
C PHE A 157 -18.31 -2.27 13.51
N ALA A 158 -17.17 -2.46 14.18
CA ALA A 158 -16.00 -3.10 13.57
C ALA A 158 -16.22 -4.58 13.28
N ARG A 159 -16.93 -5.31 14.16
CA ARG A 159 -17.29 -6.71 13.93
C ARG A 159 -18.22 -6.88 12.74
N GLU A 160 -19.22 -6.01 12.62
CA GLU A 160 -20.16 -6.06 11.50
C GLU A 160 -19.48 -5.77 10.16
N LEU A 161 -18.48 -4.87 10.14
CA LEU A 161 -17.64 -4.66 8.97
C LEU A 161 -16.71 -5.86 8.70
N MET A 162 -16.09 -6.44 9.72
CA MET A 162 -15.26 -7.64 9.55
C MET A 162 -16.08 -8.81 9.00
N ASP A 163 -17.25 -9.09 9.57
CA ASP A 163 -18.16 -10.13 9.10
C ASP A 163 -18.54 -9.91 7.63
N THR A 164 -18.77 -8.65 7.23
CA THR A 164 -19.05 -8.28 5.84
C THR A 164 -17.85 -8.55 4.94
N ALA A 165 -16.64 -8.17 5.36
CA ALA A 165 -15.42 -8.40 4.59
C ALA A 165 -15.13 -9.90 4.41
N GLN A 166 -15.30 -10.72 5.46
CA GLN A 166 -15.16 -12.17 5.37
C GLN A 166 -16.20 -12.80 4.42
N GLN A 167 -17.46 -12.34 4.48
CA GLN A 167 -18.51 -12.78 3.56
C GLN A 167 -18.22 -12.36 2.11
N ALA A 168 -17.67 -11.17 1.91
CA ALA A 168 -17.25 -10.68 0.59
C ALA A 168 -16.16 -11.59 -0.01
N LEU A 169 -15.14 -11.99 0.77
CA LEU A 169 -14.12 -12.93 0.33
C LEU A 169 -14.73 -14.27 -0.12
N VAL A 170 -15.63 -14.85 0.69
CA VAL A 170 -16.31 -16.11 0.36
C VAL A 170 -17.17 -15.98 -0.89
N ARG A 171 -17.94 -14.89 -0.99
CA ARG A 171 -18.82 -14.64 -2.14
C ARG A 171 -18.00 -14.45 -3.41
N MET A 172 -16.93 -13.66 -3.36
CA MET A 172 -16.02 -13.44 -4.49
C MET A 172 -15.44 -14.75 -5.01
N ALA A 173 -14.86 -15.55 -4.12
CA ALA A 173 -14.31 -16.85 -4.47
C ALA A 173 -15.35 -17.75 -5.16
N SER A 174 -16.63 -17.65 -4.80
CA SER A 174 -17.70 -18.48 -5.40
C SER A 174 -17.99 -18.20 -6.88
N TYR A 175 -17.76 -16.96 -7.37
CA TYR A 175 -18.03 -16.61 -8.77
C TYR A 175 -16.76 -16.28 -9.59
N THR A 176 -15.62 -16.02 -8.94
CA THR A 176 -14.33 -15.82 -9.61
C THR A 176 -13.33 -16.96 -9.41
N GLY A 177 -13.41 -17.69 -8.29
CA GLY A 177 -12.34 -18.58 -7.83
C GLY A 177 -11.11 -17.86 -7.27
N ALA A 178 -11.10 -16.52 -7.22
CA ALA A 178 -10.02 -15.73 -6.65
C ALA A 178 -10.12 -15.74 -5.12
N GLU A 179 -8.96 -15.89 -4.47
CA GLU A 179 -8.82 -15.85 -3.03
C GLU A 179 -7.73 -14.82 -2.65
N LEU A 180 -7.84 -14.28 -1.44
CA LEU A 180 -6.83 -13.36 -0.92
C LEU A 180 -5.53 -14.14 -0.64
N GLU A 181 -4.42 -13.76 -1.30
CA GLU A 181 -3.15 -14.49 -1.22
C GLU A 181 -2.24 -13.97 -0.08
N ASN A 182 -2.33 -12.68 0.22
CA ASN A 182 -1.52 -11.99 1.22
C ASN A 182 -2.38 -11.22 2.21
N PRO A 183 -1.91 -11.01 3.46
CA PRO A 183 -2.62 -10.19 4.44
C PRO A 183 -2.99 -8.82 3.88
N ALA A 184 -4.17 -8.32 4.26
CA ALA A 184 -4.66 -7.02 3.87
C ALA A 184 -5.09 -6.20 5.09
N GLU A 185 -4.81 -4.90 5.02
CA GLU A 185 -5.11 -3.94 6.08
C GLU A 185 -6.15 -2.93 5.58
N ILE A 186 -7.15 -2.63 6.40
CA ILE A 186 -8.26 -1.75 6.04
C ILE A 186 -8.36 -0.65 7.09
N TYR A 187 -8.01 0.57 6.70
CA TYR A 187 -8.08 1.77 7.52
C TYR A 187 -9.41 2.48 7.31
N ILE A 188 -10.21 2.52 8.38
CA ILE A 188 -11.58 3.03 8.38
C ILE A 188 -11.60 4.42 8.99
N TYR A 189 -11.72 5.42 8.13
CA TYR A 189 -11.87 6.82 8.48
C TYR A 189 -13.34 7.15 8.73
N ALA A 190 -13.66 7.77 9.86
CA ALA A 190 -15.04 8.04 10.25
C ALA A 190 -15.65 9.24 9.51
N LYS A 191 -14.81 10.11 8.96
CA LYS A 191 -15.20 11.33 8.24
C LYS A 191 -14.52 11.41 6.89
N PRO A 192 -15.19 11.94 5.85
CA PRO A 192 -14.58 12.17 4.54
C PRO A 192 -13.32 13.03 4.62
N GLU A 193 -13.31 14.07 5.45
CA GLU A 193 -12.14 14.96 5.59
C GLU A 193 -10.91 14.23 6.14
N ASP A 194 -11.12 13.26 7.04
CA ASP A 194 -10.06 12.45 7.64
C ASP A 194 -9.45 11.52 6.58
N LEU A 195 -10.28 10.87 5.73
CA LEU A 195 -9.80 10.07 4.60
C LEU A 195 -9.02 10.93 3.59
N LEU A 196 -9.59 12.07 3.17
CA LEU A 196 -8.94 12.95 2.20
C LEU A 196 -7.60 13.50 2.74
N GLY A 197 -7.52 13.76 4.04
CA GLY A 197 -6.29 14.19 4.71
C GLY A 197 -5.17 13.14 4.70
N ALA A 198 -5.52 11.86 4.56
CA ALA A 198 -4.57 10.75 4.48
C ALA A 198 -4.05 10.47 3.05
N MET A 199 -4.47 11.25 2.05
CA MET A 199 -4.19 11.00 0.64
C MET A 199 -3.40 12.14 -0.01
N ILE A 200 -2.63 11.79 -1.04
CA ILE A 200 -1.93 12.77 -1.89
C ILE A 200 -2.79 13.06 -3.13
N PHE A 201 -3.26 14.31 -3.25
CA PHE A 201 -4.14 14.79 -4.33
C PHE A 201 -5.43 13.98 -4.53
N PRO A 202 -6.23 13.73 -3.48
CA PRO A 202 -7.48 12.99 -3.63
C PRO A 202 -8.52 13.81 -4.41
N GLN A 203 -9.43 13.12 -5.09
CA GLN A 203 -10.66 13.74 -5.56
C GLN A 203 -11.64 13.86 -4.39
N GLU A 204 -12.41 14.95 -4.32
CA GLU A 204 -13.31 15.21 -3.17
C GLU A 204 -14.38 14.12 -2.98
N TRP A 205 -14.77 13.42 -4.06
CA TRP A 205 -15.76 12.34 -4.03
C TRP A 205 -15.18 10.97 -3.70
N THR A 206 -13.90 10.87 -3.35
CA THR A 206 -13.25 9.60 -3.00
C THR A 206 -13.87 9.05 -1.71
N GLY A 207 -14.66 7.99 -1.82
CA GLY A 207 -15.26 7.28 -0.68
C GLY A 207 -14.36 6.18 -0.10
N GLY A 208 -13.44 5.66 -0.92
CA GLY A 208 -12.47 4.63 -0.58
C GLY A 208 -11.41 4.52 -1.67
N VAL A 209 -10.31 3.84 -1.34
CA VAL A 209 -9.24 3.49 -2.29
C VAL A 209 -8.52 2.22 -1.82
N ALA A 210 -8.36 1.28 -2.75
CA ALA A 210 -7.47 0.14 -2.62
C ALA A 210 -6.07 0.47 -3.16
N TYR A 211 -5.09 0.57 -2.26
CA TYR A 211 -3.67 0.61 -2.60
C TYR A 211 -3.17 -0.82 -2.82
N THR A 212 -3.52 -1.39 -3.98
CA THR A 212 -3.39 -2.82 -4.26
C THR A 212 -1.96 -3.35 -4.08
N ARG A 213 -0.94 -2.58 -4.46
CA ARG A 213 0.48 -2.95 -4.27
C ARG A 213 0.92 -3.01 -2.81
N PHE A 214 0.23 -2.32 -1.92
CA PHE A 214 0.52 -2.28 -0.48
C PHE A 214 -0.37 -3.24 0.31
N SER A 215 -1.35 -3.89 -0.34
CA SER A 215 -2.41 -4.64 0.33
C SER A 215 -3.13 -3.81 1.40
N THR A 216 -3.34 -2.53 1.13
CA THR A 216 -3.99 -1.60 2.06
C THR A 216 -5.22 -0.96 1.42
N ILE A 217 -6.31 -0.86 2.18
CA ILE A 217 -7.50 -0.09 1.82
C ILE A 217 -7.61 1.09 2.78
N ALA A 218 -7.84 2.30 2.26
CA ALA A 218 -8.26 3.44 3.06
C ALA A 218 -9.69 3.80 2.65
N ILE A 219 -10.62 3.80 3.60
CA ILE A 219 -12.06 3.97 3.30
C ILE A 219 -12.78 4.80 4.36
N GLY A 220 -13.72 5.64 3.91
CA GLY A 220 -14.43 6.59 4.75
C GLY A 220 -15.79 6.06 5.21
N ILE A 221 -15.86 5.28 6.29
CA ILE A 221 -17.11 4.70 6.80
C ILE A 221 -17.51 5.32 8.15
N SER A 222 -18.55 6.16 8.14
CA SER A 222 -19.17 6.64 9.37
C SER A 222 -20.04 5.55 10.02
N PRO A 223 -20.06 5.43 11.36
CA PRO A 223 -20.98 4.53 12.07
C PRO A 223 -22.46 4.72 11.71
N ASP A 224 -22.87 5.92 11.31
CA ASP A 224 -24.25 6.24 10.91
C ASP A 224 -24.57 5.81 9.46
N SER A 225 -23.57 5.36 8.69
CA SER A 225 -23.68 5.01 7.26
C SER A 225 -23.19 3.58 6.98
N LEU A 226 -23.44 2.67 7.92
CA LEU A 226 -22.91 1.31 7.88
C LEU A 226 -23.29 0.51 6.62
N GLU A 227 -24.54 0.61 6.15
CA GLU A 227 -24.97 -0.12 4.94
C GLU A 227 -24.23 0.34 3.67
N TRP A 228 -23.99 1.64 3.54
CA TRP A 228 -23.13 2.16 2.48
C TRP A 228 -21.69 1.65 2.66
N GLY A 229 -21.17 1.68 3.90
CA GLY A 229 -19.82 1.24 4.21
C GLY A 229 -19.56 -0.23 3.90
N LYS A 230 -20.55 -1.10 4.16
CA LYS A 230 -20.48 -2.52 3.81
C LYS A 230 -20.31 -2.74 2.30
N ARG A 231 -21.07 -2.00 1.49
CA ARG A 231 -20.97 -2.07 0.03
C ARG A 231 -19.65 -1.51 -0.46
N ALA A 232 -19.27 -0.31 -0.03
CA ALA A 232 -18.01 0.33 -0.41
C ALA A 232 -16.79 -0.54 -0.01
N MET A 233 -16.77 -1.11 1.18
CA MET A 233 -15.69 -2.01 1.61
C MET A 233 -15.64 -3.28 0.77
N THR A 234 -16.79 -3.84 0.38
CA THR A 234 -16.85 -5.00 -0.51
C THR A 234 -16.27 -4.67 -1.89
N HIS A 235 -16.56 -3.46 -2.40
CA HIS A 235 -16.01 -2.94 -3.66
C HIS A 235 -14.48 -2.86 -3.59
N GLU A 236 -13.93 -2.10 -2.62
CA GLU A 236 -12.48 -1.91 -2.49
C GLU A 236 -11.72 -3.21 -2.21
N LEU A 237 -12.32 -4.12 -1.41
CA LEU A 237 -11.74 -5.43 -1.14
C LEU A 237 -11.66 -6.29 -2.39
N THR A 238 -12.59 -6.10 -3.33
CA THR A 238 -12.57 -6.81 -4.62
C THR A 238 -11.36 -6.40 -5.45
N HIS A 239 -11.09 -5.10 -5.59
CA HIS A 239 -9.87 -4.65 -6.27
C HIS A 239 -8.63 -5.25 -5.62
N LEU A 240 -8.54 -5.22 -4.30
CA LEU A 240 -7.37 -5.75 -3.59
C LEU A 240 -7.15 -7.24 -3.87
N VAL A 241 -8.18 -8.07 -3.73
CA VAL A 241 -8.06 -9.53 -3.99
C VAL A 241 -7.70 -9.80 -5.45
N ILE A 242 -8.40 -9.16 -6.38
CA ILE A 242 -8.22 -9.40 -7.81
C ILE A 242 -6.81 -8.98 -8.25
N HIS A 243 -6.32 -7.82 -7.82
CA HIS A 243 -4.98 -7.35 -8.15
C HIS A 243 -3.87 -8.20 -7.53
N GLN A 244 -4.10 -8.85 -6.37
CA GLN A 244 -3.16 -9.87 -5.87
C GLN A 244 -3.10 -11.08 -6.81
N VAL A 245 -4.26 -11.58 -7.26
CA VAL A 245 -4.35 -12.78 -8.11
C VAL A 245 -3.76 -12.57 -9.49
N VAL A 246 -3.98 -11.39 -10.08
CA VAL A 246 -3.58 -11.08 -11.47
C VAL A 246 -2.22 -10.40 -11.58
N PHE A 247 -1.51 -10.20 -10.47
CA PHE A 247 -0.26 -9.45 -10.43
C PHE A 247 0.81 -10.01 -11.38
N ASN A 248 1.18 -9.21 -12.39
CA ASN A 248 2.16 -9.55 -13.42
C ASN A 248 2.89 -8.29 -13.94
N PRO A 249 4.04 -8.42 -14.63
CA PRO A 249 4.84 -7.26 -15.07
C PRO A 249 4.46 -6.72 -16.47
N TYR A 250 3.42 -7.26 -17.12
CA TYR A 250 3.18 -7.04 -18.55
C TYR A 250 1.90 -6.25 -18.85
N ASN A 251 0.75 -6.68 -18.35
CA ASN A 251 -0.56 -6.08 -18.65
C ASN A 251 -1.47 -6.06 -17.42
N ASP A 252 -2.28 -5.02 -17.28
CA ASP A 252 -3.33 -4.94 -16.25
C ASP A 252 -4.64 -5.58 -16.72
N LEU A 253 -5.68 -5.57 -15.90
CA LEU A 253 -7.04 -5.91 -16.33
C LEU A 253 -7.66 -4.77 -17.16
N PRO A 254 -8.56 -5.06 -18.12
CA PRO A 254 -9.37 -4.01 -18.72
C PRO A 254 -10.28 -3.39 -17.65
N THR A 255 -10.44 -2.06 -17.66
CA THR A 255 -11.14 -1.32 -16.59
C THR A 255 -12.55 -1.85 -16.33
N TRP A 256 -13.31 -2.21 -17.37
CA TRP A 256 -14.64 -2.79 -17.21
C TRP A 256 -14.67 -4.11 -16.42
N LEU A 257 -13.61 -4.91 -16.49
CA LEU A 257 -13.57 -6.19 -15.77
C LEU A 257 -13.25 -5.93 -14.29
N ASP A 258 -12.27 -5.08 -14.02
CA ASP A 258 -11.89 -4.71 -12.65
C ASP A 258 -13.07 -4.06 -11.90
N GLU A 259 -13.68 -3.05 -12.52
CA GLU A 259 -14.84 -2.34 -11.97
C GLU A 259 -16.11 -3.19 -11.99
N GLY A 260 -16.29 -4.02 -13.03
CA GLY A 260 -17.40 -4.95 -13.11
C GLY A 260 -17.38 -5.95 -11.94
N LEU A 261 -16.21 -6.50 -11.61
CA LEU A 261 -16.02 -7.43 -10.48
C LEU A 261 -16.38 -6.74 -9.17
N ALA A 262 -15.89 -5.53 -8.94
CA ALA A 262 -16.18 -4.76 -7.73
C ALA A 262 -17.68 -4.42 -7.61
N MET A 263 -18.29 -3.92 -8.68
CA MET A 263 -19.73 -3.62 -8.73
C MET A 263 -20.60 -4.87 -8.52
N TYR A 264 -20.22 -6.01 -9.11
CA TYR A 264 -20.95 -7.26 -8.94
C TYR A 264 -20.84 -7.81 -7.52
N ALA A 265 -19.68 -7.63 -6.88
CA ALA A 265 -19.46 -7.98 -5.48
C ALA A 265 -20.39 -7.21 -4.53
N GLU A 266 -20.66 -5.93 -4.80
CA GLU A 266 -21.58 -5.11 -3.98
C GLU A 266 -22.99 -5.69 -3.90
N GLY A 267 -23.45 -6.43 -4.92
CA GLY A 267 -24.83 -6.92 -5.00
C GLY A 267 -25.61 -6.31 -6.18
N PRO A 268 -26.95 -6.32 -6.12
CA PRO A 268 -27.77 -5.74 -7.18
C PRO A 268 -27.49 -4.25 -7.39
N LEU A 269 -27.47 -3.82 -8.64
CA LEU A 269 -27.32 -2.40 -9.00
C LEU A 269 -28.38 -1.53 -8.33
N GLU A 270 -27.96 -0.35 -7.87
CA GLU A 270 -28.91 0.65 -7.38
C GLU A 270 -29.77 1.20 -8.51
N PRO A 271 -31.00 1.68 -8.21
CA PRO A 271 -31.93 2.15 -9.23
C PRO A 271 -31.36 3.22 -10.17
N VAL A 272 -30.43 4.06 -9.70
CA VAL A 272 -29.78 5.07 -10.54
C VAL A 272 -28.98 4.45 -11.69
N PHE A 273 -28.18 3.43 -11.42
CA PHE A 273 -27.41 2.70 -12.43
C PHE A 273 -28.33 1.97 -13.40
N VAL A 274 -29.39 1.33 -12.88
CA VAL A 274 -30.38 0.61 -13.70
C VAL A 274 -31.08 1.57 -14.67
N ASN A 275 -31.55 2.72 -14.16
CA ASN A 275 -32.25 3.71 -14.99
C ASN A 275 -31.36 4.26 -16.10
N LEU A 276 -30.10 4.60 -15.78
CA LEU A 276 -29.14 5.10 -16.77
C LEU A 276 -28.80 4.04 -17.82
N LEU A 277 -28.60 2.78 -17.41
CA LEU A 277 -28.36 1.69 -18.35
C LEU A 277 -29.54 1.48 -19.29
N VAL A 278 -30.77 1.46 -18.77
CA VAL A 278 -31.99 1.33 -19.58
C VAL A 278 -32.16 2.52 -20.54
N GLN A 279 -31.87 3.74 -20.09
CA GLN A 279 -31.89 4.91 -20.96
C GLN A 279 -30.89 4.76 -22.10
N ALA A 280 -29.63 4.42 -21.79
CA ALA A 280 -28.58 4.24 -22.79
C ALA A 280 -28.90 3.12 -23.80
N ILE A 281 -29.56 2.04 -23.37
CA ILE A 281 -30.05 0.98 -24.27
C ILE A 281 -31.09 1.55 -25.25
N ASN A 282 -32.05 2.35 -24.76
CA ASN A 282 -33.14 2.88 -25.60
C ASN A 282 -32.65 3.98 -26.57
N GLU A 283 -31.59 4.70 -26.20
CA GLU A 283 -31.07 5.85 -26.94
C GLU A 283 -29.87 5.50 -27.84
N ASP A 284 -29.47 4.22 -27.91
CA ASP A 284 -28.27 3.76 -28.62
C ASP A 284 -26.98 4.47 -28.12
N GLY A 285 -26.94 4.73 -26.81
CA GLY A 285 -25.90 5.50 -26.12
C GLY A 285 -24.89 4.64 -25.35
N LEU A 286 -24.86 3.33 -25.58
CA LEU A 286 -23.97 2.42 -24.87
C LEU A 286 -22.51 2.60 -25.29
N ILE A 287 -21.62 2.51 -24.30
CA ILE A 287 -20.17 2.56 -24.49
C ILE A 287 -19.69 1.16 -24.94
N THR A 288 -18.87 1.09 -25.99
CA THR A 288 -18.34 -0.21 -26.45
C THR A 288 -17.42 -0.85 -25.41
N VAL A 289 -17.34 -2.19 -25.39
CA VAL A 289 -16.41 -2.94 -24.52
C VAL A 289 -14.96 -2.46 -24.67
N ARG A 290 -14.54 -2.18 -25.90
CA ARG A 290 -13.20 -1.67 -26.20
C ARG A 290 -12.96 -0.29 -25.55
N SER A 291 -13.96 0.60 -25.58
CA SER A 291 -13.89 1.89 -24.90
C SER A 291 -13.93 1.76 -23.37
N LEU A 292 -14.72 0.83 -22.83
CA LEU A 292 -14.78 0.55 -21.38
C LEU A 292 -13.52 -0.14 -20.84
N SER A 293 -12.61 -0.58 -21.71
CA SER A 293 -11.30 -1.11 -21.29
C SER A 293 -10.29 -0.01 -20.95
N SER A 294 -10.64 1.26 -21.19
CA SER A 294 -9.83 2.44 -20.85
C SER A 294 -10.34 3.11 -19.57
N PRO A 295 -9.53 4.01 -18.95
CA PRO A 295 -9.98 4.77 -17.78
C PRO A 295 -11.31 5.47 -18.02
N PHE A 296 -12.21 5.39 -17.04
CA PHE A 296 -13.54 5.98 -17.13
C PHE A 296 -13.51 7.51 -17.23
N SER A 297 -14.59 8.06 -17.76
CA SER A 297 -14.76 9.50 -17.96
C SER A 297 -14.69 10.24 -16.62
N ALA A 298 -14.07 11.43 -16.64
CA ALA A 298 -14.14 12.36 -15.51
C ALA A 298 -15.53 13.03 -15.37
N TYR A 299 -16.37 12.93 -16.40
CA TYR A 299 -17.75 13.38 -16.33
C TYR A 299 -18.61 12.34 -15.60
N ALA A 300 -19.34 12.80 -14.59
CA ALA A 300 -20.01 11.94 -13.63
C ALA A 300 -21.06 11.00 -14.25
N GLU A 301 -21.87 11.49 -15.19
CA GLU A 301 -22.94 10.69 -15.80
C GLU A 301 -22.38 9.56 -16.66
N GLU A 302 -21.37 9.86 -17.48
CA GLU A 302 -20.66 8.89 -18.31
C GLU A 302 -19.90 7.87 -17.46
N SER A 303 -19.35 8.29 -16.31
CA SER A 303 -18.71 7.40 -15.34
C SER A 303 -19.72 6.42 -14.74
N VAL A 304 -20.86 6.92 -14.25
CA VAL A 304 -21.94 6.07 -13.69
C VAL A 304 -22.46 5.07 -14.72
N LEU A 305 -22.62 5.49 -15.98
CA LEU A 305 -22.99 4.57 -17.06
C LEU A 305 -21.91 3.49 -17.29
N ALA A 306 -20.63 3.86 -17.26
CA ALA A 306 -19.53 2.91 -17.42
C ALA A 306 -19.52 1.85 -16.30
N TYR A 307 -19.76 2.24 -15.04
CA TYR A 307 -19.95 1.30 -13.93
C TYR A 307 -21.15 0.37 -14.14
N ALA A 308 -22.30 0.93 -14.55
CA ALA A 308 -23.51 0.13 -14.82
C ALA A 308 -23.30 -0.89 -15.95
N GLN A 309 -22.63 -0.48 -17.03
CA GLN A 309 -22.32 -1.38 -18.15
C GLN A 309 -21.29 -2.45 -17.75
N SER A 310 -20.30 -2.10 -16.94
CA SER A 310 -19.28 -3.03 -16.44
C SER A 310 -19.90 -4.13 -15.57
N TYR A 311 -20.83 -3.77 -14.69
CA TYR A 311 -21.65 -4.75 -13.96
C TYR A 311 -22.43 -5.65 -14.92
N SER A 312 -23.11 -5.07 -15.92
CA SER A 312 -23.94 -5.83 -16.86
C SER A 312 -23.13 -6.79 -17.73
N LEU A 313 -21.93 -6.38 -18.15
CA LEU A 313 -20.97 -7.22 -18.87
C LEU A 313 -20.53 -8.40 -18.02
N LEU A 314 -20.17 -8.14 -16.76
CA LEU A 314 -19.76 -9.20 -15.86
C LEU A 314 -20.90 -10.16 -15.54
N ASP A 315 -22.11 -9.65 -15.30
CA ASP A 315 -23.30 -10.48 -15.09
C ASP A 315 -23.57 -11.40 -16.30
N PHE A 316 -23.44 -10.86 -17.52
CA PHE A 316 -23.50 -11.67 -18.75
C PHE A 316 -22.43 -12.77 -18.74
N ILE A 317 -21.18 -12.45 -18.41
CA ILE A 317 -20.09 -13.43 -18.42
C ILE A 317 -20.34 -14.53 -17.37
N ILE A 318 -20.66 -14.15 -16.13
CA ILE A 318 -20.88 -15.09 -15.04
C ILE A 318 -22.08 -16.00 -15.35
N ASN A 319 -23.19 -15.44 -15.84
CA ASN A 319 -24.42 -16.20 -16.11
C ASN A 319 -24.30 -17.16 -17.31
N ASN A 320 -23.42 -16.88 -18.28
CA ASN A 320 -23.28 -17.71 -19.50
C ASN A 320 -22.08 -18.67 -19.45
N TYR A 321 -21.00 -18.32 -18.75
CA TYR A 321 -19.74 -19.07 -18.75
C TYR A 321 -19.35 -19.62 -17.38
N GLY A 322 -19.87 -19.02 -16.30
CA GLY A 322 -19.68 -19.51 -14.93
C GLY A 322 -18.29 -19.28 -14.34
N GLN A 323 -18.15 -19.67 -13.08
CA GLN A 323 -16.97 -19.43 -12.24
C GLN A 323 -15.68 -20.00 -12.83
N SER A 324 -15.70 -21.24 -13.34
CA SER A 324 -14.46 -21.89 -13.79
C SER A 324 -13.80 -21.15 -14.96
N GLN A 325 -14.59 -20.61 -15.89
CA GLN A 325 -14.02 -19.82 -16.99
C GLN A 325 -13.57 -18.43 -16.51
N MET A 326 -14.24 -17.83 -15.52
CA MET A 326 -13.77 -16.59 -14.89
C MET A 326 -12.40 -16.78 -14.22
N LEU A 327 -12.20 -17.87 -13.48
CA LEU A 327 -10.91 -18.18 -12.86
C LEU A 327 -9.80 -18.35 -13.90
N GLU A 328 -10.07 -19.10 -14.97
CA GLU A 328 -9.10 -19.29 -16.06
C GLU A 328 -8.78 -17.97 -16.81
N LEU A 329 -9.74 -17.04 -16.89
CA LEU A 329 -9.50 -15.69 -17.39
C LEU A 329 -8.53 -14.92 -16.50
N LEU A 330 -8.77 -14.88 -15.19
CA LEU A 330 -7.90 -14.20 -14.22
C LEU A 330 -6.48 -14.81 -14.22
N ASN A 331 -6.37 -16.14 -14.26
CA ASN A 331 -5.08 -16.83 -14.38
C ASN A 331 -4.35 -16.47 -15.69
N THR A 332 -5.09 -16.32 -16.79
CA THR A 332 -4.51 -15.90 -18.08
C THR A 332 -3.99 -14.46 -18.04
N PHE A 333 -4.64 -13.57 -17.27
CA PHE A 333 -4.12 -12.23 -16.99
C PHE A 333 -2.90 -12.26 -16.06
N ARG A 334 -2.88 -13.14 -15.06
CA ARG A 334 -1.67 -13.38 -14.23
C ARG A 334 -0.45 -13.79 -15.06
N GLU A 335 -0.65 -14.47 -16.18
CA GLU A 335 0.42 -14.82 -17.14
C GLU A 335 0.85 -13.62 -18.02
N GLY A 336 0.19 -12.47 -17.91
CA GLY A 336 0.49 -11.24 -18.66
C GLY A 336 -0.13 -11.16 -20.04
N SER A 337 -1.22 -11.88 -20.30
CA SER A 337 -1.91 -11.85 -21.60
C SER A 337 -2.54 -10.49 -21.89
N GLY A 338 -2.63 -10.13 -23.17
CA GLY A 338 -3.45 -8.99 -23.63
C GLY A 338 -4.94 -9.31 -23.62
N TYR A 339 -5.78 -8.28 -23.77
CA TYR A 339 -7.24 -8.40 -23.59
C TYR A 339 -7.90 -9.33 -24.61
N ASP A 340 -7.65 -9.10 -25.91
CA ASP A 340 -8.23 -9.90 -26.99
C ASP A 340 -7.67 -11.33 -26.96
N GLU A 341 -6.38 -11.50 -26.67
CA GLU A 341 -5.78 -12.84 -26.53
C GLU A 341 -6.38 -13.63 -25.36
N ALA A 342 -6.60 -12.99 -24.22
CA ALA A 342 -7.20 -13.63 -23.05
C ALA A 342 -8.65 -14.04 -23.31
N LEU A 343 -9.48 -13.12 -23.83
CA LEU A 343 -10.88 -13.42 -24.17
C LEU A 343 -10.97 -14.53 -25.24
N GLN A 344 -10.12 -14.48 -26.27
CA GLN A 344 -10.13 -15.45 -27.35
C GLN A 344 -9.71 -16.85 -26.85
N LYS A 345 -8.73 -16.93 -25.95
CA LYS A 345 -8.28 -18.18 -25.33
C LYS A 345 -9.38 -18.85 -24.50
N ILE A 346 -10.14 -18.06 -23.75
CA ILE A 346 -11.04 -18.56 -22.71
C ILE A 346 -12.48 -18.73 -23.19
N TYR A 347 -12.98 -17.77 -23.96
CA TYR A 347 -14.37 -17.73 -24.41
C TYR A 347 -14.55 -17.90 -25.92
N GLY A 348 -13.47 -17.79 -26.70
CA GLY A 348 -13.51 -18.00 -28.15
C GLY A 348 -13.91 -16.76 -28.96
N PHE A 349 -13.92 -15.58 -28.35
CA PHE A 349 -14.17 -14.29 -29.01
C PHE A 349 -13.24 -13.22 -28.42
N ASP A 350 -13.05 -12.13 -29.16
CA ASP A 350 -12.32 -10.93 -28.74
C ASP A 350 -13.27 -9.89 -28.11
N MET A 351 -12.79 -8.68 -27.81
CA MET A 351 -13.62 -7.61 -27.24
C MET A 351 -14.80 -7.21 -28.14
N ASP A 352 -14.65 -7.27 -29.46
CA ASP A 352 -15.72 -6.88 -30.39
C ASP A 352 -16.80 -7.97 -30.41
N GLY A 353 -16.41 -9.25 -30.39
CA GLY A 353 -17.33 -10.36 -30.21
C GLY A 353 -18.03 -10.36 -28.84
N LEU A 354 -17.32 -10.01 -27.77
CA LEU A 354 -17.92 -9.81 -26.44
C LEU A 354 -18.99 -8.70 -26.49
N ASN A 355 -18.68 -7.59 -27.14
CA ASN A 355 -19.60 -6.47 -27.30
C ASN A 355 -20.90 -6.89 -28.01
N GLU A 356 -20.80 -7.60 -29.14
CA GLU A 356 -21.98 -8.08 -29.89
C GLU A 356 -22.85 -9.08 -29.08
N LEU A 357 -22.20 -10.02 -28.39
CA LEU A 357 -22.89 -11.03 -27.59
C LEU A 357 -23.59 -10.41 -26.37
N TRP A 358 -22.93 -9.49 -25.69
CA TRP A 358 -23.50 -8.76 -24.56
C TRP A 358 -24.68 -7.88 -24.98
N LEU A 359 -24.55 -7.12 -26.07
CA LEU A 359 -25.66 -6.33 -26.63
C LEU A 359 -26.87 -7.22 -26.93
N SER A 360 -26.64 -8.40 -27.53
CA SER A 360 -27.70 -9.37 -27.79
C SER A 360 -28.32 -9.99 -26.54
N TYR A 361 -27.64 -9.93 -25.39
CA TYR A 361 -28.13 -10.44 -24.10
C TYR A 361 -29.05 -9.42 -23.42
N ILE A 362 -28.67 -8.14 -23.42
CA ILE A 362 -29.42 -7.08 -22.70
C ILE A 362 -30.65 -6.57 -23.46
N THR A 363 -30.78 -6.87 -24.75
CA THR A 363 -31.94 -6.48 -25.58
C THR A 363 -33.01 -7.58 -25.70
N ARG A 364 -32.83 -8.72 -25.01
CA ARG A 364 -33.84 -9.80 -24.94
C ARG A 364 -34.85 -9.52 -23.85
#